data_AF-E0NYS1-F1
#
_entry.id   AF-E0NYS1-F1
#
_cell.length_a   1.000
_cell.length_b   1.000
_cell.length_c   1.000
_cell.angle_alpha   90.00
_cell.angle_beta   90.00
_cell.angle_gamma   90.00
#
_symmetry.space_group_name_H-M   'P 1'
#
loop_
_entity.id
_entity.type
_entity.pdbx_description
1 polymer ?
#
loop_
_entity_poly.entity_id
_entity_poly.type
_entity_poly.pdbx_seq_one_letter_code
_entity_poly.pdbx_strand_id
1 'polypeptide(L)'
;MAFISDKLSDEEMEAIAMSEPAIREAIQAERIFMGNPDDYFRYVSRQIALMDYRSGMQGAVEEGIRRGIAQGRREGRAEGRHLGITHIAMNMLRAGTPLSTVAQMVELPEAVIRKMSEEHGLQVS
;
A
#
# COMPACT_ATOMS: atom_id res chain seq x y z
N MET A 1 -20.69 9.76 30.58
CA MET A 1 -21.26 8.59 31.30
C MET A 1 -21.08 7.26 30.55
N ALA A 2 -19.89 6.93 30.05
CA ALA A 2 -19.66 5.61 29.45
C ALA A 2 -18.49 4.83 30.09
N PHE A 3 -17.53 5.51 30.73
CA PHE A 3 -16.34 4.84 31.27
C PHE A 3 -16.33 4.69 32.80
N ILE A 4 -16.98 5.61 33.54
CA ILE A 4 -16.99 5.62 35.01
C ILE A 4 -18.37 5.24 35.57
N SER A 5 -19.47 5.67 34.94
CA SER A 5 -20.83 5.50 35.47
C SER A 5 -21.40 4.08 35.38
N ASP A 6 -20.85 3.21 34.53
CA ASP A 6 -21.42 1.87 34.34
C ASP A 6 -21.01 0.88 35.45
N LYS A 7 -20.13 1.31 36.37
CA LYS A 7 -19.55 0.47 37.44
C LYS A 7 -19.69 1.03 38.85
N LEU A 8 -20.14 2.27 39.00
CA LEU A 8 -20.28 2.96 40.29
C LEU A 8 -21.68 3.56 40.37
N SER A 9 -22.32 3.42 41.52
CA SER A 9 -23.54 4.17 41.83
C SER A 9 -23.25 5.67 41.93
N ASP A 10 -24.30 6.49 41.79
CA ASP A 10 -24.18 7.95 41.92
C ASP A 10 -23.62 8.35 43.31
N GLU A 11 -23.99 7.61 44.36
CA GLU A 11 -23.50 7.82 45.73
C GLU A 11 -22.01 7.51 45.88
N GLU A 12 -21.53 6.41 45.28
CA GLU A 12 -20.10 6.05 45.29
C GLU A 12 -19.27 7.03 44.47
N MET A 13 -19.81 7.49 43.33
CA MET A 13 -19.16 8.50 42.50
C MET A 13 -19.03 9.84 43.24
N GLU A 14 -20.07 10.23 43.97
CA GLU A 14 -20.07 11.44 44.80
C GLU A 14 -19.10 11.30 45.98
N ALA A 15 -19.03 10.13 46.62
CA ALA A 15 -18.06 9.87 47.69
C ALA A 15 -16.60 10.03 47.22
N ILE A 16 -16.25 9.50 46.04
CA ILE A 16 -14.91 9.61 45.44
C ILE A 16 -14.60 11.05 45.01
N ALA A 17 -15.57 11.73 44.38
CA ALA A 17 -15.44 13.15 44.06
C ALA A 17 -15.26 14.01 45.33
N MET A 18 -15.84 13.58 46.45
CA MET A 18 -15.68 14.27 47.72
C MET A 18 -14.31 14.05 48.37
N SER A 19 -13.68 12.89 48.18
CA SER A 19 -12.36 12.56 48.73
C SER A 19 -11.18 13.06 47.90
N GLU A 20 -11.33 13.20 46.58
CA GLU A 20 -10.22 13.56 45.68
C GLU A 20 -10.55 14.78 44.80
N PRO A 21 -9.91 15.95 45.05
CA PRO A 21 -10.16 17.17 44.29
C PRO A 21 -9.93 17.02 42.78
N ALA A 22 -8.88 16.31 42.37
CA ALA A 22 -8.58 16.08 40.95
C ALA A 22 -9.66 15.24 40.25
N ILE A 23 -10.24 14.25 40.95
CA ILE A 23 -11.34 13.44 40.41
C ILE A 23 -12.62 14.27 40.31
N ARG A 24 -12.91 15.11 41.31
CA ARG A 24 -14.03 16.05 41.27
C ARG A 24 -13.95 16.99 40.06
N GLU A 25 -12.77 17.58 39.85
CA GLU A 25 -12.52 18.47 38.73
C GLU A 25 -12.70 17.74 37.39
N ALA A 26 -12.21 16.51 37.27
CA ALA A 26 -12.40 15.70 36.07
C ALA A 26 -13.88 15.36 35.79
N ILE A 27 -14.65 14.98 36.82
CA ILE A 27 -16.09 14.69 36.69
C ILE A 27 -16.87 15.95 36.33
N GLN A 28 -16.55 17.09 36.94
CA GLN A 28 -17.19 18.36 36.63
C GLN A 28 -16.88 18.81 35.21
N ALA A 29 -15.64 18.66 34.76
CA ALA A 29 -15.22 18.93 33.39
C ALA A 29 -15.94 18.02 32.38
N GLU A 30 -16.07 16.71 32.65
CA GLU A 30 -16.85 15.78 31.82
C GLU A 30 -18.32 16.22 31.75
N ARG A 31 -18.93 16.58 32.88
CA ARG A 31 -20.34 17.02 32.93
C ARG A 31 -20.56 18.30 32.14
N ILE A 32 -19.65 19.28 32.24
CA ILE A 32 -19.73 20.53 31.47
C ILE A 32 -19.58 20.23 29.96
N PHE A 33 -18.61 19.39 29.60
CA PHE A 33 -18.36 19.00 28.22
C PHE A 33 -19.53 18.21 27.59
N MET A 34 -20.12 17.26 28.32
CA MET A 34 -21.27 16.49 27.87
C MET A 34 -22.59 17.29 27.94
N GLY A 35 -22.65 18.32 28.79
CA GLY A 35 -23.83 19.15 28.99
C GLY A 35 -24.11 20.13 27.84
N ASN A 36 -23.13 20.36 26.95
CA ASN A 36 -23.31 21.11 25.71
C ASN A 36 -23.31 20.15 24.49
N PRO A 37 -24.47 19.84 23.90
CA PRO A 37 -24.57 18.94 22.76
C PRO A 37 -23.72 19.35 21.55
N ASP A 38 -23.54 20.66 21.33
CA ASP A 38 -22.75 21.18 20.21
C ASP A 38 -21.25 20.89 20.38
N ASP A 39 -20.73 21.06 21.60
CA ASP A 39 -19.32 20.80 21.91
C ASP A 39 -19.00 19.30 21.82
N TYR A 40 -19.90 18.46 22.35
CA TYR A 40 -19.79 17.01 22.22
C TYR A 40 -19.83 16.57 20.75
N PHE A 41 -20.79 17.09 19.96
CA PHE A 41 -20.90 16.76 18.54
C PHE A 41 -19.66 17.19 17.74
N ARG A 42 -19.11 18.38 18.01
CA ARG A 42 -17.86 18.86 17.41
C ARG A 42 -16.68 17.95 17.74
N TYR A 43 -16.57 17.52 18.99
CA TYR A 43 -15.53 16.58 19.40
C TYR A 43 -15.64 15.24 18.67
N VAL A 44 -16.83 14.62 18.67
CA VAL A 44 -17.06 13.34 17.99
C VAL A 44 -16.79 13.46 16.50
N SER A 45 -17.29 14.52 15.85
CA SER A 45 -17.06 14.79 14.43
C SER A 45 -15.57 14.90 14.10
N ARG A 46 -14.80 15.57 14.97
CA ARG A 46 -13.35 15.66 14.84
C ARG A 46 -12.67 14.30 14.99
N GLN A 47 -13.11 13.47 15.95
CA GLN A 47 -12.56 12.13 16.13
C GLN A 47 -12.85 11.24 14.91
N ILE A 48 -14.07 11.27 14.37
CA ILE A 48 -14.45 10.54 13.16
C ILE A 48 -13.57 10.99 11.99
N ALA A 49 -13.45 12.30 11.76
CA ALA A 49 -12.62 12.84 10.68
C ALA A 49 -11.14 12.42 10.81
N LEU A 50 -10.61 12.35 12.03
CA LEU A 50 -9.24 11.88 12.28
C LEU A 50 -9.11 10.37 12.00
N MET A 51 -10.10 9.57 12.39
CA MET A 51 -10.12 8.14 12.10
C MET A 51 -10.22 7.88 10.59
N ASP A 52 -11.15 8.55 9.90
CA ASP A 52 -11.32 8.46 8.44
C ASP A 52 -10.04 8.86 7.71
N TYR A 53 -9.39 9.94 8.14
CA TYR A 53 -8.10 10.34 7.57
C TYR A 53 -7.03 9.26 7.74
N ARG A 54 -6.89 8.70 8.95
CA ARG A 54 -5.90 7.65 9.22
C ARG A 54 -6.18 6.39 8.40
N SER A 55 -7.43 5.94 8.37
CA SER A 55 -7.85 4.78 7.59
C SER A 55 -7.68 5.02 6.08
N GLY A 56 -8.03 6.21 5.59
CA GLY A 56 -7.84 6.59 4.19
C GLY A 56 -6.36 6.60 3.79
N MET A 57 -5.49 7.16 4.64
CA MET A 57 -4.05 7.17 4.42
C MET A 57 -3.47 5.74 4.41
N GLN A 58 -3.89 4.89 5.34
CA GLN A 58 -3.46 3.50 5.38
C GLN A 58 -3.91 2.75 4.12
N GLY A 59 -5.17 2.89 3.72
CA GLY A 59 -5.69 2.26 2.50
C GLY A 59 -4.98 2.74 1.24
N ALA A 60 -4.64 4.03 1.16
CA ALA A 60 -3.86 4.58 0.04
C ALA A 60 -2.44 3.99 -0.05
N VAL A 61 -1.78 3.80 1.10
CA VAL A 61 -0.45 3.17 1.17
C VAL A 61 -0.53 1.70 0.73
N GLU A 62 -1.48 0.94 1.28
CA GLU A 62 -1.66 -0.47 0.94
C GLU A 62 -1.95 -0.67 -0.56
N GLU A 63 -2.84 0.17 -1.11
CA GLU A 63 -3.16 0.15 -2.54
C GLU A 63 -1.96 0.53 -3.41
N GLY A 64 -1.19 1.54 -2.99
CA GLY A 64 0.05 1.95 -3.65
C GLY A 64 1.06 0.80 -3.71
N ILE A 65 1.29 0.11 -2.58
CA ILE A 65 2.17 -1.06 -2.51
C ILE A 65 1.66 -2.17 -3.42
N ARG A 66 0.36 -2.49 -3.36
CA ARG A 66 -0.26 -3.53 -4.18
C ARG A 66 -0.08 -3.26 -5.67
N ARG A 67 -0.34 -2.03 -6.11
CA ARG A 67 -0.13 -1.60 -7.51
C ARG A 67 1.33 -1.65 -7.90
N GLY A 68 2.22 -1.15 -7.05
CA GLY A 68 3.67 -1.16 -7.28
C GLY A 68 4.21 -2.57 -7.48
N ILE A 69 3.82 -3.52 -6.62
CA ILE A 69 4.22 -4.94 -6.75
C ILE A 69 3.65 -5.54 -8.04
N ALA A 70 2.38 -5.29 -8.35
CA ALA A 70 1.75 -5.83 -9.55
C ALA A 70 2.42 -5.30 -10.84
N GLN A 71 2.71 -4.00 -10.87
CA GLN A 71 3.41 -3.35 -11.97
C GLN A 71 4.84 -3.88 -12.11
N GLY A 72 5.62 -3.89 -11.02
CA GLY A 72 6.99 -4.40 -11.04
C GLY A 72 7.08 -5.88 -11.45
N ARG A 73 6.13 -6.72 -11.03
CA ARG A 73 6.04 -8.11 -11.49
C ARG A 73 5.68 -8.24 -12.97
N ARG A 74 4.91 -7.31 -13.53
CA ARG A 74 4.56 -7.33 -14.96
C ARG A 74 5.76 -6.90 -15.80
N GLU A 75 6.37 -5.77 -15.43
CA GLU A 75 7.54 -5.19 -16.11
C GLU A 75 8.74 -6.15 -16.02
N GLY A 76 9.09 -6.60 -14.82
CA GLY A 76 10.21 -7.53 -14.63
C GLY A 76 10.03 -8.87 -15.36
N ARG A 77 8.78 -9.36 -15.52
CA ARG A 77 8.53 -10.56 -16.35
C ARG A 77 8.69 -10.27 -17.84
N ALA A 78 8.28 -9.10 -18.32
CA ALA A 78 8.45 -8.72 -19.72
C ALA A 78 9.94 -8.52 -20.05
N GLU A 79 10.66 -7.75 -19.23
CA GLU A 79 12.10 -7.52 -19.37
C GLU A 79 12.89 -8.81 -19.25
N GLY A 80 12.61 -9.64 -18.24
CA GLY A 80 13.28 -10.93 -18.06
C GLY A 80 13.06 -11.89 -19.23
N ARG A 81 11.84 -11.95 -19.80
CA ARG A 81 11.59 -12.73 -21.02
C ARG A 81 12.37 -12.17 -22.21
N HIS A 82 12.37 -10.86 -22.40
CA HIS A 82 13.09 -10.22 -23.50
C HIS A 82 14.61 -10.46 -23.42
N LEU A 83 15.20 -10.27 -22.24
CA LEU A 83 16.63 -10.55 -21.99
C LEU A 83 16.95 -12.04 -22.19
N GLY A 84 16.10 -12.94 -21.70
CA GLY A 84 16.27 -14.38 -21.88
C GLY A 84 16.23 -14.80 -23.35
N ILE A 85 15.22 -14.34 -24.09
CA ILE A 85 15.10 -14.61 -25.54
C ILE A 85 16.31 -14.07 -26.29
N THR A 86 16.69 -12.82 -26.01
CA THR A 86 17.85 -12.18 -26.66
C THR A 86 19.13 -12.96 -26.38
N HIS A 87 19.38 -13.34 -25.12
CA HIS A 87 20.56 -14.11 -24.74
C HIS A 87 20.64 -15.45 -25.48
N ILE A 88 19.53 -16.21 -25.52
CA ILE A 88 19.48 -17.50 -26.23
C ILE A 88 19.69 -17.31 -27.72
N ALA A 89 18.98 -16.36 -28.35
CA ALA A 89 19.11 -16.08 -29.78
C ALA A 89 20.56 -15.73 -30.17
N MET A 90 21.20 -14.83 -29.42
CA MET A 90 22.59 -14.43 -29.69
C MET A 90 23.56 -15.60 -29.50
N ASN A 91 23.36 -16.45 -28.50
CA ASN A 91 24.21 -17.63 -28.30
C ASN A 91 24.07 -18.64 -29.44
N MET A 92 22.84 -18.86 -29.93
CA MET A 92 22.60 -19.75 -31.07
C MET A 92 23.26 -19.23 -32.35
N LEU A 93 23.14 -17.93 -32.63
CA LEU A 93 23.79 -17.29 -33.76
C LEU A 93 25.32 -17.39 -33.67
N ARG A 94 25.91 -17.14 -32.49
CA ARG A 94 27.35 -17.32 -32.25
C ARG A 94 27.81 -18.76 -32.43
N ALA A 95 26.95 -19.72 -32.12
CA ALA A 95 27.19 -21.15 -32.36
C ALA A 95 27.03 -21.56 -33.83
N GLY A 96 26.74 -20.61 -34.75
CA GLY A 96 26.58 -20.86 -36.17
C GLY A 96 25.19 -21.36 -36.57
N THR A 97 24.20 -21.26 -35.69
CA THR A 97 22.81 -21.64 -36.03
C THR A 97 22.25 -20.64 -37.06
N PRO A 98 21.64 -21.09 -38.17
CA PRO A 98 21.09 -20.19 -39.18
C PRO A 98 20.02 -19.24 -38.63
N LEU A 99 19.96 -18.00 -39.14
CA LEU A 99 19.01 -16.97 -38.71
C LEU A 99 17.56 -17.45 -38.76
N SER A 100 17.17 -18.15 -39.83
CA SER A 100 15.83 -18.69 -40.02
C SER A 100 15.46 -19.74 -38.95
N THR A 101 16.40 -20.59 -38.57
CA THR A 101 16.22 -21.57 -37.48
C THR A 101 16.08 -20.88 -36.13
N VAL A 102 16.91 -19.86 -35.85
CA VAL A 102 16.79 -19.09 -34.60
C VAL A 102 15.43 -18.37 -34.54
N ALA A 103 15.02 -17.72 -35.63
CA ALA A 103 13.71 -17.08 -35.76
C ALA A 103 12.54 -18.01 -35.45
N GLN A 104 12.60 -19.23 -35.99
CA GLN A 104 11.61 -20.27 -35.69
C GLN A 104 11.66 -20.68 -34.21
N MET A 105 12.84 -20.89 -33.63
CA MET A 105 12.98 -21.43 -32.27
C MET A 105 12.63 -20.43 -31.17
N VAL A 106 12.90 -19.13 -31.37
CA VAL A 106 12.55 -18.08 -30.39
C VAL A 106 11.23 -17.38 -30.73
N GLU A 107 10.53 -17.85 -31.77
CA GLU A 107 9.22 -17.36 -32.21
C GLU A 107 9.20 -15.85 -32.51
N LEU A 108 10.28 -15.34 -33.11
CA LEU A 108 10.40 -13.93 -33.51
C LEU A 108 10.67 -13.80 -35.01
N PRO A 109 10.17 -12.74 -35.68
CA PRO A 109 10.50 -12.48 -37.07
C PRO A 109 12.01 -12.29 -37.27
N GLU A 110 12.55 -12.79 -38.39
CA GLU A 110 13.98 -12.66 -38.71
C GLU A 110 14.48 -11.21 -38.68
N ALA A 111 13.64 -10.24 -39.12
CA ALA A 111 13.98 -8.82 -39.07
C ALA A 111 14.23 -8.32 -37.63
N VAL A 112 13.50 -8.83 -36.65
CA VAL A 112 13.69 -8.48 -35.23
C VAL A 112 15.01 -9.04 -34.72
N ILE A 113 15.31 -10.30 -35.04
CA ILE A 113 16.54 -10.96 -34.60
C ILE A 113 17.76 -10.34 -35.28
N ARG A 114 17.65 -9.96 -36.57
CA ARG A 114 18.69 -9.23 -37.30
C ARG A 114 19.01 -7.91 -36.61
N LYS A 115 17.99 -7.12 -36.25
CA LYS A 115 18.19 -5.90 -35.48
C LYS A 115 18.85 -6.16 -34.11
N MET A 116 18.35 -7.16 -33.37
CA MET A 116 18.94 -7.55 -32.08
C MET A 116 20.41 -7.95 -32.22
N SER A 117 20.76 -8.68 -33.28
CA SER A 117 22.14 -9.10 -33.54
C SER A 117 23.06 -7.94 -33.87
N GLU A 118 22.60 -6.96 -34.65
CA GLU A 118 23.32 -5.73 -34.96
C GLU A 118 23.61 -4.92 -33.68
N GLU A 119 22.60 -4.77 -32.81
CA GLU A 119 22.74 -4.13 -31.49
C GLU A 119 23.77 -4.85 -30.59
N HIS A 120 23.97 -6.16 -30.80
CA HIS A 120 24.94 -6.98 -30.08
C HIS A 120 26.26 -7.22 -30.84
N GLY A 121 26.50 -6.47 -31.93
CA GLY A 121 27.74 -6.52 -32.71
C GLY A 121 27.93 -7.80 -33.54
N LEU A 122 26.86 -8.54 -33.81
CA LEU A 122 26.86 -9.74 -34.65
C LEU A 122 26.29 -9.39 -36.02
N GLN A 123 27.05 -9.65 -37.09
CA GLN A 123 26.53 -9.59 -38.46
C GLN A 123 26.04 -10.99 -38.86
N VAL A 124 24.74 -11.09 -39.10
CA VAL A 124 24.10 -12.30 -39.64
C VAL A 124 23.66 -12.02 -41.06
N SER A 125 24.01 -12.94 -41.96
CA SER A 125 23.61 -12.92 -43.37
C SER A 125 22.19 -13.45 -43.49
#